data_AF-A0A2N2XLH7-F1
#
_entry.id   AF-A0A2N2XLH7-F1
#
_cell.length_a   1.000
_cell.length_b   1.000
_cell.length_c   1.000
_cell.angle_alpha   90.00
_cell.angle_beta   90.00
_cell.angle_gamma   90.00
#
_symmetry.space_group_name_H-M   'P 1'
#
loop_
_entity.id
_entity.type
_entity.pdbx_description
1 polymer ?
#
loop_
_entity_poly.entity_id
_entity_poly.type
_entity_poly.pdbx_seq_one_letter_code
_entity_poly.pdbx_strand_id
1 'polypeptide(L)'
;MRLHFDSILLYDNKSYASAFHLSVLTLEEIAKSDWIDHYVETATTNNGLPEPDGEDEQQWVKLLYIHTKKHFAFINQHYHSLENSFYNFAESSKLEYKKQKSIYVGFERAKNKINTKSKISTPNQIKDRDAKQIISLNNQVLINQCVRNINNDFYYGPYDKFEILNYEMMIRLKKVWSFKTKLLENEELWK
;
A
#
# COMPACT_ATOMS: atom_id res chain seq x y z
N MET A 1 -4.68 -8.23 -3.89
CA MET A 1 -4.14 -9.60 -3.67
C MET A 1 -3.16 -10.09 -4.74
N ARG A 2 -3.52 -10.18 -6.04
CA ARG A 2 -2.61 -10.74 -7.07
C ARG A 2 -1.24 -10.04 -7.11
N LEU A 3 -1.24 -8.70 -7.18
CA LEU A 3 -0.02 -7.89 -7.16
C LEU A 3 0.92 -8.23 -5.98
N HIS A 4 0.35 -8.52 -4.80
CA HIS A 4 1.14 -8.89 -3.62
C HIS A 4 1.88 -10.21 -3.83
N PHE A 5 1.16 -11.26 -4.24
CA PHE A 5 1.76 -12.57 -4.49
C PHE A 5 2.73 -12.54 -5.67
N ASP A 6 2.43 -11.79 -6.71
CA ASP A 6 3.34 -11.59 -7.85
C ASP A 6 4.62 -10.87 -7.41
N SER A 7 4.53 -9.91 -6.47
CA SER A 7 5.71 -9.22 -5.93
C SER A 7 6.62 -10.17 -5.13
N ILE A 8 6.03 -11.13 -4.40
CA ILE A 8 6.75 -12.20 -3.71
C ILE A 8 7.44 -13.13 -4.72
N LEU A 9 6.71 -13.57 -5.75
CA LEU A 9 7.27 -14.41 -6.80
C LEU A 9 8.47 -13.75 -7.49
N LEU A 10 8.36 -12.46 -7.82
CA LEU A 10 9.46 -11.67 -8.40
C LEU A 10 10.65 -11.57 -7.44
N TYR A 11 10.38 -11.39 -6.14
CA TYR A 11 11.42 -11.33 -5.12
C TYR A 11 12.20 -12.65 -5.02
N ASP A 12 11.49 -13.78 -4.98
CA ASP A 12 12.09 -15.11 -4.90
C ASP A 12 12.96 -15.43 -6.13
N ASN A 13 12.59 -14.87 -7.29
CA ASN A 13 13.38 -14.93 -8.53
C ASN A 13 14.47 -13.84 -8.62
N LYS A 14 14.79 -13.17 -7.51
CA LYS A 14 15.83 -12.12 -7.40
C LYS A 14 15.60 -10.89 -8.28
N SER A 15 14.37 -10.71 -8.79
CA SER A 15 13.97 -9.53 -9.57
C SER A 15 13.56 -8.39 -8.62
N TYR A 16 14.50 -7.90 -7.82
CA TYR A 16 14.20 -6.99 -6.70
C TYR A 16 13.61 -5.65 -7.13
N ALA A 17 14.01 -5.12 -8.28
CA ALA A 17 13.50 -3.84 -8.76
C ALA A 17 12.03 -3.95 -9.19
N SER A 18 11.68 -5.03 -9.91
CA SER A 18 10.29 -5.32 -10.28
C SER A 18 9.45 -5.71 -9.07
N ALA A 19 9.98 -6.52 -8.17
CA ALA A 19 9.33 -6.87 -6.90
C ALA A 19 9.01 -5.62 -6.08
N PHE A 20 9.98 -4.71 -5.93
CA PHE A 20 9.78 -3.43 -5.28
C PHE A 20 8.67 -2.62 -5.95
N HIS A 21 8.73 -2.45 -7.28
CA HIS A 21 7.71 -1.70 -8.02
C HIS A 21 6.29 -2.24 -7.74
N LEU A 22 6.12 -3.55 -7.90
CA LEU A 22 4.83 -4.22 -7.75
C LEU A 22 4.34 -4.21 -6.30
N SER A 23 5.26 -4.27 -5.33
CA SER A 23 4.93 -4.12 -3.92
C SER A 23 4.45 -2.71 -3.57
N VAL A 24 5.00 -1.65 -4.19
CA VAL A 24 4.48 -0.29 -3.99
C VAL A 24 3.11 -0.12 -4.67
N LEU A 25 2.88 -0.72 -5.84
CA LEU A 25 1.54 -0.76 -6.43
C LEU A 25 0.54 -1.51 -5.54
N THR A 26 0.97 -2.61 -4.93
CA THR A 26 0.15 -3.34 -3.96
C THR A 26 -0.25 -2.45 -2.78
N LEU A 27 0.70 -1.69 -2.22
CA LEU A 27 0.45 -0.73 -1.14
C LEU A 27 -0.62 0.29 -1.56
N GLU A 28 -0.52 0.83 -2.77
CA GLU A 28 -1.50 1.78 -3.30
C GLU A 28 -2.90 1.18 -3.41
N GLU A 29 -3.01 -0.07 -3.89
CA GLU A 29 -4.31 -0.72 -4.05
C GLU A 29 -4.92 -1.15 -2.71
N ILE A 30 -4.11 -1.45 -1.69
CA ILE A 30 -4.61 -1.63 -0.31
C ILE A 30 -5.20 -0.31 0.19
N ALA A 31 -4.47 0.80 0.09
CA ALA A 31 -4.99 2.11 0.50
C ALA A 31 -6.27 2.49 -0.23
N LYS A 32 -6.32 2.25 -1.55
CA LYS A 32 -7.50 2.52 -2.36
C LYS A 32 -8.70 1.69 -1.88
N SER A 33 -8.49 0.41 -1.58
CA SER A 33 -9.54 -0.46 -1.03
C SER A 33 -10.06 0.08 0.29
N ASP A 34 -9.19 0.40 1.24
CA ASP A 34 -9.58 0.91 2.56
C ASP A 34 -10.31 2.26 2.45
N TRP A 35 -9.90 3.08 1.48
CA TRP A 35 -10.56 4.36 1.21
C TRP A 35 -11.98 4.16 0.65
N ILE A 36 -12.16 3.24 -0.31
CA ILE A 36 -13.50 2.87 -0.83
C ILE A 36 -14.39 2.36 0.30
N ASP A 37 -13.87 1.55 1.20
CA ASP A 37 -14.65 1.03 2.33
C ASP A 37 -15.19 2.15 3.21
N HIS A 38 -14.33 3.13 3.53
CA HIS A 38 -14.74 4.30 4.31
C HIS A 38 -15.84 5.11 3.60
N TYR A 39 -15.78 5.23 2.28
CA TYR A 39 -16.85 5.88 1.51
C TYR A 39 -18.15 5.10 1.57
N VAL A 40 -18.11 3.78 1.38
CA VAL A 40 -19.31 2.93 1.44
C VAL A 40 -19.93 3.00 2.84
N GLU A 41 -19.11 2.93 3.88
CA GLU A 41 -19.55 3.06 5.26
C GLU A 41 -20.20 4.43 5.53
N THR A 42 -19.55 5.52 5.10
CA THR A 42 -20.05 6.89 5.28
C THR A 42 -21.38 7.09 4.55
N ALA A 43 -21.45 6.66 3.28
CA ALA A 43 -22.67 6.75 2.49
C ALA A 43 -23.81 5.90 3.09
N THR A 44 -23.51 4.71 3.61
CA THR A 44 -24.52 3.85 4.24
C THR A 44 -25.01 4.44 5.57
N THR A 45 -24.10 4.92 6.41
CA THR A 45 -24.40 5.42 7.77
C THR A 45 -25.13 6.76 7.74
N ASN A 46 -24.82 7.62 6.76
CA ASN A 46 -25.41 8.95 6.64
C ASN A 46 -26.69 8.97 5.77
N ASN A 47 -27.23 7.82 5.37
CA ASN A 47 -28.35 7.70 4.41
C ASN A 47 -28.07 8.36 3.05
N GLY A 48 -26.83 8.28 2.59
CA GLY A 48 -26.34 8.87 1.34
C GLY A 48 -25.20 9.84 1.58
N LEU A 49 -24.64 10.34 0.48
CA LEU A 49 -23.71 11.45 0.52
C LEU A 49 -24.47 12.78 0.58
N PRO A 50 -23.86 13.86 1.11
CA PRO A 50 -24.46 15.18 1.08
C PRO A 50 -24.84 15.64 -0.34
N GLU A 51 -23.98 15.33 -1.32
CA GLU A 51 -24.21 15.62 -2.74
C GLU A 51 -23.79 14.42 -3.61
N PRO A 52 -24.69 13.45 -3.87
CA PRO A 52 -24.44 12.38 -4.82
C PRO A 52 -24.16 12.94 -6.21
N ASP A 53 -23.09 12.49 -6.86
CA ASP A 53 -22.52 13.02 -8.10
C ASP A 53 -22.07 14.49 -8.06
N GLY A 54 -22.03 15.09 -6.87
CA GLY A 54 -21.63 16.48 -6.63
C GLY A 54 -20.11 16.70 -6.73
N GLU A 55 -19.70 17.97 -6.62
CA GLU A 55 -18.28 18.33 -6.71
C GLU A 55 -17.44 17.67 -5.62
N ASP A 56 -17.98 17.56 -4.41
CA ASP A 56 -17.28 16.95 -3.26
C ASP A 56 -17.01 15.46 -3.48
N GLU A 57 -18.00 14.72 -3.99
CA GLU A 57 -17.82 13.31 -4.34
C GLU A 57 -16.78 13.15 -5.46
N GLN A 58 -16.88 13.95 -6.52
CA GLN A 58 -15.91 13.91 -7.63
C GLN A 58 -14.49 14.25 -7.16
N GLN A 59 -14.33 15.24 -6.29
CA GLN A 59 -13.03 15.59 -5.71
C GLN A 59 -12.46 14.44 -4.88
N TRP A 60 -13.30 13.78 -4.09
CA TRP A 60 -12.92 12.63 -3.29
C TRP A 60 -12.51 11.43 -4.15
N VAL A 61 -13.34 11.06 -5.14
CA VAL A 61 -13.08 9.95 -6.08
C VAL A 61 -11.79 10.20 -6.86
N LYS A 62 -11.49 11.45 -7.23
CA LYS A 62 -10.25 11.83 -7.90
C LYS A 62 -9.01 11.50 -7.08
N LEU A 63 -9.07 11.53 -5.74
CA LEU A 63 -7.94 11.19 -4.87
C LEU A 63 -7.52 9.72 -5.03
N LEU A 64 -8.45 8.81 -5.37
CA LEU A 64 -8.16 7.39 -5.63
C LEU A 64 -7.24 7.17 -6.85
N TYR A 65 -7.10 8.16 -7.72
CA TYR A 65 -6.27 8.10 -8.93
C TYR A 65 -4.90 8.77 -8.76
N ILE A 66 -4.66 9.44 -7.62
CA ILE A 66 -3.40 10.15 -7.39
C ILE A 66 -2.48 9.27 -6.53
N HIS A 67 -1.39 8.76 -7.12
CA HIS A 67 -0.46 7.82 -6.47
C HIS A 67 0.07 8.32 -5.11
N THR A 68 0.53 9.58 -5.04
CA THR A 68 1.06 10.14 -3.79
C THR A 68 -0.02 10.28 -2.71
N LYS A 69 -1.27 10.49 -3.09
CA LYS A 69 -2.41 10.50 -2.17
C LYS A 69 -2.73 9.10 -1.68
N LYS A 70 -2.65 8.07 -2.53
CA LYS A 70 -2.76 6.66 -2.12
C LYS A 70 -1.65 6.27 -1.14
N HIS A 71 -0.40 6.67 -1.39
CA HIS A 71 0.70 6.43 -0.44
C HIS A 71 0.41 7.08 0.90
N PHE A 72 0.02 8.36 0.89
CA PHE A 72 -0.32 9.09 2.11
C PHE A 72 -1.49 8.48 2.88
N ALA A 73 -2.56 8.07 2.19
CA ALA A 73 -3.71 7.43 2.82
C ALA A 73 -3.33 6.13 3.55
N PHE A 74 -2.54 5.27 2.89
CA PHE A 74 -2.02 4.05 3.51
C PHE A 74 -1.24 4.36 4.79
N ILE A 75 -0.33 5.32 4.71
CA ILE A 75 0.53 5.73 5.83
C ILE A 75 -0.32 6.27 6.99
N ASN A 76 -1.28 7.14 6.70
CA ASN A 76 -2.11 7.78 7.71
C ASN A 76 -3.00 6.78 8.46
N GLN A 77 -3.52 5.78 7.76
CA GLN A 77 -4.30 4.70 8.39
C GLN A 77 -3.50 3.92 9.44
N HIS A 78 -2.18 3.91 9.29
CA HIS A 78 -1.26 3.22 10.20
C HIS A 78 -0.42 4.17 11.05
N TYR A 79 -0.74 5.47 11.08
CA TYR A 79 0.09 6.53 11.69
C TYR A 79 0.63 6.19 13.08
N HIS A 80 -0.23 5.70 13.97
CA HIS A 80 0.13 5.39 15.36
C HIS A 80 1.03 4.15 15.52
N SER A 81 1.11 3.31 14.48
CA SER A 81 1.87 2.05 14.49
C SER A 81 3.06 2.06 13.55
N LEU A 82 3.12 3.03 12.63
CA LEU A 82 4.13 3.09 11.58
C LEU A 82 5.39 3.82 12.06
N GLU A 83 6.54 3.28 11.71
CA GLU A 83 7.82 3.88 12.05
C GLU A 83 7.98 5.29 11.42
N ASN A 84 8.34 6.27 12.26
CA ASN A 84 8.36 7.70 11.89
C ASN A 84 9.27 8.01 10.69
N SER A 85 10.41 7.35 10.54
CA SER A 85 11.30 7.59 9.39
C SER A 85 10.65 7.16 8.08
N PHE A 86 9.88 6.07 8.10
CA PHE A 86 9.12 5.61 6.94
C PHE A 86 7.91 6.51 6.65
N TYR A 87 7.21 6.99 7.68
CA TYR A 87 6.15 8.01 7.54
C TYR A 87 6.68 9.23 6.75
N ASN A 88 7.76 9.84 7.25
CA ASN A 88 8.39 11.02 6.64
C ASN A 88 8.91 10.72 5.21
N PHE A 89 9.45 9.52 5.00
CA PHE A 89 9.94 9.11 3.69
C PHE A 89 8.83 9.07 2.64
N ALA A 90 7.68 8.49 2.99
CA ALA A 90 6.62 8.29 2.02
C ALA A 90 5.69 9.53 1.90
N GLU A 91 5.52 10.32 2.96
CA GLU A 91 4.89 11.66 2.90
C GLU A 91 5.66 12.60 1.94
N SER A 92 6.99 12.57 1.97
CA SER A 92 7.84 13.44 1.11
C SER A 92 7.92 13.00 -0.36
N SER A 93 6.99 12.17 -0.86
CA SER A 93 6.95 11.64 -2.24
C SER A 93 8.18 10.83 -2.66
N LYS A 94 9.09 10.50 -1.74
CA LYS A 94 10.30 9.73 -2.05
C LYS A 94 9.97 8.27 -2.38
N LEU A 95 8.88 7.74 -1.83
CA LEU A 95 8.38 6.40 -2.18
C LEU A 95 7.97 6.33 -3.65
N GLU A 96 7.17 7.29 -4.13
CA GLU A 96 6.81 7.41 -5.55
C GLU A 96 8.05 7.56 -6.44
N TYR A 97 8.97 8.43 -6.05
CA TYR A 97 10.22 8.60 -6.79
C TYR A 97 11.03 7.30 -6.90
N LYS A 98 11.16 6.57 -5.79
CA LYS A 98 11.86 5.28 -5.75
C LYS A 98 11.13 4.21 -6.57
N LYS A 99 9.79 4.21 -6.57
CA LYS A 99 8.94 3.34 -7.40
C LYS A 99 9.16 3.57 -8.89
N GLN A 100 9.28 4.83 -9.33
CA GLN A 100 9.57 5.14 -10.73
C GLN A 100 10.98 4.68 -11.13
N LYS A 101 11.97 4.94 -10.27
CA LYS A 101 13.37 4.54 -10.50
C LYS A 101 13.61 3.02 -10.52
N SER A 102 12.69 2.22 -9.98
CA SER A 102 12.81 0.77 -9.98
C SER A 102 12.49 0.13 -11.33
N ILE A 103 11.93 0.88 -12.29
CA ILE A 103 11.61 0.40 -13.64
C ILE A 103 12.34 1.21 -14.70
N TYR A 104 12.35 2.53 -14.57
CA TYR A 104 12.84 3.40 -15.62
C TYR A 104 14.32 3.76 -15.45
N VAL A 105 15.05 3.75 -16.57
CA VAL A 105 16.39 4.33 -16.70
C VAL A 105 16.24 5.79 -17.11
N GLY A 106 16.95 6.70 -16.44
CA GLY A 106 16.88 8.11 -16.80
C GLY A 106 17.59 9.05 -15.84
N PHE A 107 17.57 10.33 -16.18
CA PHE A 107 18.09 11.40 -15.32
C PHE A 107 17.10 11.81 -14.25
N GLU A 108 17.62 12.33 -13.14
CA GLU A 108 16.77 12.91 -12.10
C GLU A 108 15.99 14.11 -12.64
N ARG A 109 14.75 14.24 -12.18
CA ARG A 109 13.88 15.38 -12.48
C ARG A 109 13.66 16.19 -11.21
N ALA A 110 13.82 17.50 -11.31
CA ALA A 110 13.51 18.44 -10.23
C ALA A 110 12.62 19.54 -10.79
N LYS A 111 11.42 19.72 -10.24
CA LYS A 111 10.46 20.79 -10.60
C LYS A 111 10.35 21.00 -12.13
N ASN A 112 10.02 19.93 -12.86
CA ASN A 112 9.85 19.90 -14.32
C ASN A 112 11.12 20.11 -15.17
N LYS A 113 12.32 20.18 -14.58
CA LYS A 113 13.59 20.23 -15.31
C LYS A 113 14.36 18.93 -15.17
N ILE A 114 15.03 18.53 -16.25
CA ILE A 114 15.96 17.39 -16.25
C ILE A 114 17.29 17.86 -15.65
N ASN A 115 17.76 17.19 -14.61
CA ASN A 115 19.09 17.42 -14.07
C ASN A 115 20.13 16.65 -14.87
N THR A 116 20.69 17.30 -15.91
CA THR A 116 21.70 16.69 -16.79
C THR A 116 23.03 16.40 -16.11
N LYS A 117 23.26 16.94 -14.90
CA LYS A 117 24.45 16.65 -14.08
C LYS A 117 24.24 15.46 -13.13
N SER A 118 23.02 14.92 -13.04
CA SER A 118 22.73 13.78 -12.18
C SER A 118 23.31 12.49 -12.75
N LYS A 119 23.59 11.52 -11.87
CA LYS A 119 23.90 10.15 -12.30
C LYS A 119 22.67 9.53 -12.95
N ILE A 120 22.88 8.73 -14.01
CA ILE A 120 21.81 7.94 -14.62
C ILE A 120 21.26 6.98 -13.55
N SER A 121 19.96 7.09 -13.31
CA SER A 121 19.21 6.16 -12.48
C SER A 121 19.07 4.84 -13.23
N THR A 122 19.30 3.73 -12.53
CA THR A 122 19.06 2.38 -13.06
C THR A 122 18.32 1.53 -12.03
N PRO A 123 17.47 0.59 -12.47
CA PRO A 123 16.77 -0.34 -11.58
C PRO A 123 17.68 -1.09 -10.59
N ASN A 124 18.96 -1.31 -10.95
CA ASN A 124 19.97 -2.00 -10.12
C ASN A 124 20.31 -1.28 -8.79
N GLN A 125 19.85 -0.03 -8.63
CA GLN A 125 19.98 0.71 -7.37
C GLN A 125 19.04 0.16 -6.29
N ILE A 126 17.92 -0.48 -6.67
CA ILE A 126 17.01 -1.14 -5.75
C ILE A 126 17.66 -2.42 -5.22
N LYS A 127 17.70 -2.54 -3.89
CA LYS A 127 18.29 -3.69 -3.18
C LYS A 127 17.20 -4.64 -2.72
N ASP A 128 17.60 -5.88 -2.40
CA ASP A 128 16.72 -6.89 -1.80
C ASP A 128 15.99 -6.32 -0.57
N ARG A 129 16.71 -5.58 0.29
CA ARG A 129 16.15 -4.98 1.51
C ARG A 129 15.01 -4.01 1.22
N ASP A 130 15.06 -3.31 0.08
CA ASP A 130 14.04 -2.33 -0.29
C ASP A 130 12.73 -3.04 -0.64
N ALA A 131 12.81 -4.07 -1.50
CA ALA A 131 11.65 -4.88 -1.88
C ALA A 131 11.09 -5.64 -0.67
N LYS A 132 11.96 -6.32 0.09
CA LYS A 132 11.61 -7.08 1.28
C LYS A 132 10.85 -6.23 2.29
N GLN A 133 11.26 -4.97 2.50
CA GLN A 133 10.64 -4.07 3.45
C GLN A 133 9.17 -3.77 3.09
N ILE A 134 8.89 -3.40 1.83
CA ILE A 134 7.53 -3.07 1.40
C ILE A 134 6.65 -4.32 1.31
N ILE A 135 7.18 -5.44 0.80
CA ILE A 135 6.45 -6.72 0.78
C ILE A 135 6.07 -7.14 2.20
N SER A 136 6.99 -7.05 3.16
CA SER A 136 6.70 -7.41 4.56
C SER A 136 5.65 -6.50 5.17
N LEU A 137 5.67 -5.20 4.86
CA LEU A 137 4.66 -4.25 5.32
C LEU A 137 3.27 -4.62 4.77
N ASN A 138 3.14 -4.77 3.45
CA ASN A 138 1.87 -5.15 2.83
C ASN A 138 1.36 -6.49 3.36
N ASN A 139 2.25 -7.48 3.52
CA ASN A 139 1.88 -8.79 4.03
C ASN A 139 1.31 -8.70 5.45
N GLN A 140 1.95 -7.90 6.31
CA GLN A 140 1.48 -7.72 7.68
C GLN A 140 0.14 -6.98 7.72
N VAL A 141 -0.04 -5.92 6.93
CA VAL A 141 -1.31 -5.19 6.86
C VAL A 141 -2.45 -6.10 6.39
N LEU A 142 -2.23 -6.89 5.33
CA LEU A 142 -3.22 -7.85 4.84
C LEU A 142 -3.55 -8.92 5.90
N ILE A 143 -2.56 -9.41 6.65
CA ILE A 143 -2.79 -10.32 7.77
C ILE A 143 -3.66 -9.65 8.83
N ASN A 144 -3.35 -8.41 9.22
CA ASN A 144 -4.10 -7.69 10.24
C ASN A 144 -5.55 -7.47 9.80
N GLN A 145 -5.79 -7.15 8.52
CA GLN A 145 -7.14 -7.05 7.96
C GLN A 145 -7.89 -8.39 8.05
N CYS A 146 -7.24 -9.51 7.70
CA CYS A 146 -7.86 -10.84 7.86
C CYS A 146 -8.19 -11.12 9.34
N VAL A 147 -7.30 -10.83 10.28
CA VAL A 147 -7.56 -11.03 11.72
C VAL A 147 -8.74 -10.19 12.19
N ARG A 148 -8.82 -8.91 11.80
CA ARG A 148 -9.95 -8.04 12.14
C ARG A 148 -11.28 -8.61 11.64
N ASN A 149 -11.30 -9.10 10.40
CA ASN A 149 -12.49 -9.72 9.81
C ASN A 149 -12.93 -10.99 10.57
N ILE A 150 -11.97 -11.84 10.94
CA ILE A 150 -12.24 -13.08 11.69
C ILE A 150 -12.76 -12.76 13.10
N ASN A 151 -12.15 -11.79 13.79
CA ASN A 151 -12.50 -11.49 15.18
C ASN A 151 -13.84 -10.79 15.32
N ASN A 152 -14.22 -9.97 14.34
CA ASN A 152 -15.47 -9.21 14.41
C ASN A 152 -16.69 -10.01 13.95
N ASP A 153 -16.51 -11.15 13.26
CA ASP A 153 -17.57 -12.00 12.70
C ASP A 153 -18.54 -11.25 11.74
N PHE A 154 -18.20 -10.00 11.39
CA PHE A 154 -18.83 -9.13 10.41
C PHE A 154 -17.81 -8.10 9.90
N TYR A 155 -18.07 -7.52 8.73
CA TYR A 155 -17.25 -6.45 8.15
C TYR A 155 -18.07 -5.19 7.94
N TYR A 156 -17.59 -4.05 8.45
CA TYR A 156 -18.08 -2.75 8.05
C TYR A 156 -17.36 -2.34 6.75
N GLY A 157 -18.05 -2.55 5.62
CA GLY A 157 -17.56 -2.25 4.28
C GLY A 157 -18.12 -3.22 3.24
N PRO A 158 -17.59 -3.21 2.00
CA PRO A 158 -18.04 -4.08 0.91
C PRO A 158 -17.89 -5.57 1.27
N TYR A 159 -18.96 -6.34 1.13
CA TYR A 159 -18.98 -7.78 1.41
C TYR A 159 -17.93 -8.56 0.59
N ASP A 160 -17.71 -8.16 -0.67
CA ASP A 160 -16.71 -8.76 -1.55
C ASP A 160 -15.29 -8.75 -0.96
N LYS A 161 -14.93 -7.73 -0.18
CA LYS A 161 -13.62 -7.64 0.47
C LYS A 161 -13.53 -8.63 1.63
N PHE A 162 -14.61 -8.82 2.38
CA PHE A 162 -14.69 -9.78 3.47
C PHE A 162 -14.52 -11.22 2.97
N GLU A 163 -15.15 -11.59 1.85
CA GLU A 163 -15.01 -12.92 1.25
C GLU A 163 -13.56 -13.26 0.89
N ILE A 164 -12.76 -12.25 0.52
CA ILE A 164 -11.36 -12.43 0.12
C ILE A 164 -10.42 -12.44 1.35
N LEU A 165 -10.66 -11.55 2.32
CA LEU A 165 -9.81 -11.35 3.50
C LEU A 165 -10.32 -12.18 4.68
N ASN A 166 -10.12 -13.49 4.56
CA ASN A 166 -10.63 -14.50 5.48
C ASN A 166 -9.52 -15.35 6.12
N TYR A 167 -9.91 -16.40 6.86
CA TYR A 167 -8.98 -17.31 7.52
C TYR A 167 -8.03 -18.05 6.56
N GLU A 168 -8.53 -18.52 5.43
CA GLU A 168 -7.70 -19.20 4.42
C GLU A 168 -6.65 -18.27 3.84
N MET A 169 -7.05 -17.02 3.56
CA MET A 169 -6.14 -15.99 3.07
C MET A 169 -5.07 -15.65 4.11
N MET A 170 -5.43 -15.53 5.39
CA MET A 170 -4.46 -15.33 6.48
C MET A 170 -3.42 -16.45 6.51
N ILE A 171 -3.85 -17.72 6.45
CA ILE A 171 -2.92 -18.87 6.42
C ILE A 171 -2.00 -18.78 5.20
N ARG A 172 -2.56 -18.47 4.03
CA ARG A 172 -1.78 -18.33 2.81
C ARG A 172 -0.71 -17.25 2.95
N LEU A 173 -1.07 -16.07 3.44
CA LEU A 173 -0.14 -14.95 3.67
C LEU A 173 1.00 -15.32 4.64
N LYS A 174 0.68 -16.02 5.74
CA LYS A 174 1.66 -16.53 6.71
C LYS A 174 2.59 -17.59 6.10
N LYS A 175 2.09 -18.39 5.17
CA LYS A 175 2.86 -19.45 4.51
C LYS A 175 3.80 -18.90 3.43
N VAL A 176 3.35 -17.95 2.62
CA VAL A 176 4.14 -17.48 1.46
C VAL A 176 5.23 -16.47 1.82
N TRP A 177 5.13 -15.80 2.97
CA TRP A 177 6.08 -14.77 3.35
C TRP A 177 6.45 -14.86 4.83
N SER A 178 7.67 -15.30 5.12
CA SER A 178 8.16 -15.55 6.48
C SER A 178 8.82 -14.32 7.14
N PHE A 179 9.16 -13.29 6.35
CA PHE A 179 9.82 -12.09 6.87
C PHE A 179 8.81 -11.17 7.57
N LYS A 180 9.16 -10.70 8.76
CA LYS A 180 8.38 -9.71 9.49
C LYS A 180 8.79 -8.30 9.09
N THR A 181 7.82 -7.40 9.04
CA THR A 181 8.09 -5.97 8.90
C THR A 181 8.68 -5.43 10.19
N LYS A 182 9.61 -4.48 10.07
CA LYS A 182 10.09 -3.63 11.18
C LYS A 182 9.48 -2.24 11.15
N LEU A 183 8.57 -1.99 10.19
CA LEU A 183 7.94 -0.70 9.99
C LEU A 183 6.66 -0.53 10.78
N LEU A 184 6.08 -1.63 11.27
CA LEU A 184 4.97 -1.57 12.21
C LEU A 184 5.52 -1.96 13.57
N GLU A 185 5.29 -1.11 14.57
CA GLU A 185 5.40 -1.52 15.97
C GLU A 185 4.38 -2.64 16.21
N ASN A 186 4.66 -3.54 17.16
CA ASN A 186 3.74 -4.64 17.47
C ASN A 186 2.37 -4.04 17.78
N GLU A 187 1.43 -4.12 16.85
CA GLU A 187 0.03 -4.20 17.21
C GLU A 187 -0.03 -5.46 18.07
N GLU A 188 -0.02 -5.30 19.40
CA GLU A 188 -0.70 -6.27 20.26
C GLU A 188 -2.12 -6.31 19.70
N LEU A 189 -2.35 -7.27 18.79
CA LEU A 189 -3.67 -7.62 18.32
C LEU A 189 -4.46 -7.85 19.59
N TRP A 190 -5.32 -6.88 19.89
CA TRP A 190 -6.09 -6.73 21.11
C TRP A 190 -6.43 -8.09 21.71
N LYS A 191 -5.88 -8.35 22.90
CA LYS A 191 -6.19 -9.53 23.71
C LYS A 191 -7.67 -9.57 24.08
#